data_AF-A0AAX3X2Y7-F1
#
_entry.id   AF-A0AAX3X2Y7-F1
#
_cell.length_a   1.000
_cell.length_b   1.000
_cell.length_c   1.000
_cell.angle_alpha   90.00
_cell.angle_beta   90.00
_cell.angle_gamma   90.00
#
_symmetry.space_group_name_H-M   'P 1'
#
loop_
_entity.id
_entity.type
_entity.pdbx_description
1 polymer ?
#
loop_
_entity_poly.entity_id
_entity_poly.type
_entity_poly.pdbx_seq_one_letter_code
_entity_poly.pdbx_strand_id
1 'polypeptide(L)' 'MKKDDIIIYAFVIIGAGVGLFFDNAFPGVLIGLGIGYVFKMIIFNNTNE' A
#
# COMPACT_ATOMS: atom_id res chain seq x y z
N MET A 1 -7.27 11.80 -9.13
CA MET A 1 -7.12 10.96 -7.93
C MET A 1 -8.45 10.27 -7.68
N LYS A 2 -8.57 8.99 -8.02
CA LYS A 2 -9.76 8.22 -7.63
C LYS A 2 -9.63 7.91 -6.13
N LYS A 3 -10.74 8.01 -5.40
CA LYS A 3 -10.74 7.78 -3.95
C LYS A 3 -10.21 6.37 -3.60
N ASP A 4 -10.33 5.43 -4.53
CA ASP A 4 -9.90 4.04 -4.37
C ASP A 4 -8.38 3.87 -4.20
N ASP A 5 -7.59 4.81 -4.71
CA ASP A 5 -6.13 4.78 -4.58
C ASP A 5 -5.67 5.22 -3.18
N ILE A 6 -6.56 5.78 -2.35
CA ILE A 6 -6.23 6.23 -0.99
C ILE A 6 -5.71 5.11 -0.10
N ILE A 7 -6.19 3.88 -0.33
CA ILE A 7 -5.72 2.67 0.36
C ILE A 7 -4.25 2.43 0.04
N ILE A 8 -3.87 2.52 -1.24
CA ILE A 8 -2.48 2.33 -1.66
C ILE A 8 -1.58 3.40 -1.03
N TYR A 9 -2.00 4.67 -1.03
CA TYR A 9 -1.24 5.75 -0.40
C TYR A 9 -1.02 5.51 1.10
N ALA A 10 -2.03 5.06 1.84
CA ALA A 10 -1.90 4.74 3.25
C ALA A 10 -0.87 3.63 3.49
N PHE A 11 -0.93 2.54 2.74
CA PHE A 11 0.03 1.44 2.86
C PHE A 11 1.46 1.84 2.46
N VAL A 12 1.61 2.71 1.46
CA VAL A 12 2.92 3.26 1.06
C VAL A 12 3.54 4.10 2.16
N ILE A 13 2.77 4.97 2.83
CA ILE A 13 3.25 5.81 3.93
C ILE A 13 3.67 4.95 5.13
N ILE A 14 2.87 3.93 5.47
CA ILE A 14 3.21 2.99 6.55
C ILE A 14 4.47 2.19 6.18
N GLY A 15 4.56 1.69 4.94
CA GLY A 15 5.72 0.98 4.43
C GLY A 15 6.99 1.83 4.44
N ALA A 16 6.89 3.12 4.10
CA ALA A 16 7.99 4.07 4.21
C ALA A 16 8.43 4.28 5.66
N GLY A 17 7.47 4.45 6.60
CA GLY A 17 7.75 4.62 8.02
C GLY A 17 8.46 3.40 8.63
N VAL A 18 8.00 2.20 8.29
CA VAL A 18 8.67 0.95 8.69
C VAL A 18 10.03 0.83 8.03
N GLY A 19 10.14 1.13 6.72
CA GLY A 19 11.41 1.09 6.00
C GLY A 19 12.46 2.04 6.58
N LEU A 20 12.05 3.26 6.96
CA LEU A 20 12.90 4.24 7.63
C LEU A 20 13.42 3.73 8.99
N PHE A 21 12.61 2.96 9.72
CA PHE A 21 13.05 2.36 10.99
C PHE A 21 14.18 1.33 10.80
N PHE A 22 14.26 0.69 9.64
CA PHE A 22 15.31 -0.28 9.29
C PHE A 22 16.41 0.31 8.39
N ASP A 23 16.54 1.64 8.32
CA ASP A 23 17.45 2.37 7.42
C ASP A 23 17.29 2.02 5.92
N ASN A 24 16.17 1.40 5.55
CA ASN A 24 15.85 0.91 4.23
C ASN A 24 14.46 1.39 3.80
N ALA A 25 14.34 2.71 3.68
CA ALA A 25 13.09 3.38 3.31
C ALA A 25 12.55 2.92 1.94
N PHE A 26 13.44 2.77 0.94
CA PHE A 26 13.04 2.42 -0.42
C PHE A 26 12.44 1.00 -0.52
N PRO A 27 13.08 -0.05 0.05
CA PRO A 27 12.43 -1.35 0.17
C PRO A 27 11.08 -1.32 0.90
N GLY A 28 10.96 -0.56 1.99
CA GLY A 28 9.73 -0.45 2.77
C GLY A 28 8.57 0.15 1.97
N VAL A 29 8.83 1.21 1.20
CA VAL A 29 7.86 1.82 0.27
C VAL A 29 7.35 0.80 -0.75
N LEU A 30 8.25 0.00 -1.34
CA LEU A 30 7.89 -1.01 -2.34
C LEU A 30 7.02 -2.13 -1.75
N ILE A 31 7.34 -2.58 -0.53
CA ILE A 31 6.50 -3.56 0.18
C ILE A 31 5.11 -2.97 0.46
N GLY A 32 5.05 -1.72 0.95
CA GLY A 32 3.79 -1.02 1.19
C GLY A 32 2.95 -0.87 -0.08
N LEU A 33 3.58 -0.53 -1.21
CA LEU A 33 2.91 -0.43 -2.51
C LEU A 33 2.36 -1.79 -2.96
N GLY A 34 3.14 -2.86 -2.84
CA GLY A 34 2.70 -4.22 -3.16
C GLY A 34 1.50 -4.67 -2.33
N ILE A 35 1.55 -4.48 -1.00
CA ILE A 35 0.45 -4.80 -0.10
C ILE A 35 -0.79 -3.97 -0.43
N GLY A 36 -0.63 -2.67 -0.67
CA GLY A 36 -1.73 -1.77 -1.03
C GLY A 36 -2.47 -2.21 -2.30
N TYR A 37 -1.74 -2.68 -3.32
CA TYR A 37 -2.34 -3.22 -4.54
C TYR A 37 -3.07 -4.55 -4.31
N VAL A 38 -2.50 -5.46 -3.52
CA VAL A 38 -3.16 -6.73 -3.17
C VAL A 38 -4.45 -6.45 -2.39
N PHE A 39 -4.42 -5.54 -1.43
CA PHE A 39 -5.60 -5.13 -0.66
C PHE A 39 -6.66 -4.48 -1.54
N LYS A 40 -6.25 -3.57 -2.43
CA LYS A 40 -7.16 -2.97 -3.42
C LYS A 40 -7.77 -4.05 -4.30
N MET A 41 -7.00 -5.03 -4.76
CA MET A 41 -7.50 -6.14 -5.56
C MET A 41 -8.53 -6.97 -4.78
N ILE A 42 -8.26 -7.34 -3.53
CA ILE A 42 -9.19 -8.14 -2.71
C ILE A 42 -10.49 -7.37 -2.44
N ILE A 43 -10.40 -6.09 -2.05
CA ILE A 43 -11.57 -5.26 -1.74
C ILE A 43 -12.38 -4.96 -3.01
N PHE A 44 -11.72 -4.63 -4.12
CA PHE A 44 -12.40 -4.31 -5.37
C PHE A 44 -12.94 -5.57 -6.08
N ASN A 45 -12.34 -6.75 -5.86
CA ASN A 45 -12.91 -8.01 -6.35
C ASN A 45 -14.17 -8.40 -5.56
N ASN A 46 -14.19 -8.19 -4.24
CA ASN A 46 -15.38 -8.43 -3.41
C ASN A 46 -16.56 -7.48 -3.70
N THR A 47 -16.33 -6.31 -4.28
CA THR A 47 -17.44 -5.39 -4.62
C THR A 47 -18.16 -5.74 -5.92
N ASN A 48 -17.69 -6.76 -6.65
CA ASN A 48 -18.27 -7.23 -7.92
C ASN A 48 -18.96 -8.62 -7.79
N GLU A 49 -19.15 -9.15 -6.58
CA GLU A 49 -20.03 -10.32 -6.30
C GLU A 49 -21.41 -9.88 -5.82
#